data_AF-T2SC26-F1
#
_entry.id   AF-T2SC26-F1
#
_cell.length_a   1.000
_cell.length_b   1.000
_cell.length_c   1.000
_cell.angle_alpha   90.00
_cell.angle_beta   90.00
_cell.angle_gamma   90.00
#
_symmetry.space_group_name_H-M   'P 1'
#
loop_
_entity.id
_entity.type
_entity.pdbx_description
1 polymer ?
#
loop_
_entity_poly.entity_id
_entity_poly.type
_entity_poly.pdbx_seq_one_letter_code
_entity_poly.pdbx_strand_id
1 'polypeptide(L)'
;MVAVGHGGFSGQTGTVMDIFGDSFNAINEMIKNAQTALEKTQQLNANENTQITQPDNFNPYTSKDTQFAQEMLNRANAQAEILSLAQQVANNFHSIQGPIQQDLEECTAGSAGVINDNTYGSGCAFVKETLNSLEQHTAYYGNQVNQEKALAQTILNFKEALSTLNKDSTAINLNM
;
A
#
# COMPACT_ATOMS: atom_id res chain seq x y z
N MET A 1 30.37 19.27 7.07
CA MET A 1 30.02 18.72 8.40
C MET A 1 30.50 17.28 8.40
N VAL A 2 31.52 16.96 9.19
CA VAL A 2 32.01 15.57 9.34
C VAL A 2 31.13 14.93 10.39
N ALA A 3 30.42 13.85 10.04
CA ALA A 3 29.67 13.09 11.02
C ALA A 3 30.62 12.07 11.66
N VAL A 4 30.67 12.02 12.98
CA VAL A 4 31.39 11.00 13.74
C VAL A 4 30.34 10.11 14.38
N GLY A 5 30.32 8.85 13.97
CA GLY A 5 29.38 7.86 14.48
C GLY A 5 29.46 7.68 16.00
N HIS A 6 28.34 7.82 16.70
CA HIS A 6 28.22 7.49 18.13
C HIS A 6 27.22 6.35 18.28
N GLY A 7 27.65 5.22 18.85
CA GLY A 7 26.85 4.00 18.98
C GLY A 7 26.55 3.33 17.63
N GLY A 8 27.09 2.13 17.36
CA GLY A 8 26.79 1.37 16.13
C GLY A 8 27.51 1.82 14.85
N PHE A 9 27.85 3.10 14.69
CA PHE A 9 28.58 3.63 13.52
C PHE A 9 30.11 3.78 13.73
N SER A 10 30.67 3.09 14.73
CA SER A 10 32.07 3.25 15.12
C SER A 10 33.01 2.93 13.95
N GLY A 11 33.74 3.94 13.45
CA GLY A 11 34.79 3.78 12.44
C GLY A 11 34.49 4.38 11.06
N GLN A 12 33.27 4.85 10.80
CA GLN A 12 32.96 5.59 9.58
C GLN A 12 33.28 7.07 9.77
N THR A 13 34.22 7.59 8.98
CA THR A 13 34.53 9.02 8.91
C THR A 13 34.36 9.47 7.47
N GLY A 14 33.61 10.54 7.27
CA GLY A 14 33.24 11.01 5.94
C GLY A 14 32.29 12.19 6.02
N THR A 15 31.83 12.63 4.86
CA THR A 15 30.71 13.56 4.77
C THR A 15 29.41 12.86 5.19
N VAL A 16 28.38 13.63 5.52
CA VAL A 16 27.04 13.09 5.81
C VAL A 16 26.52 12.24 4.64
N MET A 17 26.83 12.61 3.39
CA MET A 17 26.43 11.84 2.22
C MET A 17 27.18 10.51 2.08
N ASP A 18 28.45 10.46 2.48
CA ASP A 18 29.22 9.21 2.45
C ASP A 18 28.67 8.18 3.44
N ILE A 19 28.06 8.65 4.53
CA ILE A 19 27.58 7.80 5.63
C ILE A 19 26.10 7.47 5.48
N PHE A 20 25.27 8.44 5.05
CA PHE A 20 23.81 8.33 5.04
C PHE A 20 23.18 8.45 3.64
N GLY A 21 23.98 8.48 2.57
CA GLY A 21 23.49 8.65 1.20
C GLY A 21 22.40 7.65 0.81
N ASP A 22 22.61 6.37 1.12
CA ASP A 22 21.63 5.31 0.83
C ASP A 22 20.33 5.47 1.64
N SER A 23 20.45 5.86 2.92
CA SER A 23 19.29 6.16 3.77
C SER A 23 18.49 7.35 3.24
N PHE A 24 19.17 8.41 2.79
CA PHE A 24 18.50 9.55 2.17
C PHE A 24 17.83 9.17 0.85
N ASN A 25 18.46 8.31 0.04
CA ASN A 25 17.85 7.82 -1.20
C ASN A 25 16.58 7.03 -0.91
N ALA A 26 16.61 6.11 0.06
CA ALA A 26 15.41 5.37 0.48
C ALA A 26 14.29 6.30 0.95
N ILE A 27 14.60 7.28 1.81
CA ILE A 27 13.63 8.28 2.28
C ILE A 27 13.10 9.15 1.13
N ASN A 28 13.93 9.51 0.17
CA ASN A 28 13.50 10.27 -1.01
C ASN A 28 12.51 9.45 -1.87
N GLU A 29 12.77 8.15 -2.06
CA GLU A 29 11.83 7.27 -2.76
C GLU A 29 10.53 7.06 -1.96
N MET A 30 10.59 7.01 -0.62
CA MET A 30 9.37 7.04 0.22
C MET A 30 8.52 8.28 -0.07
N ILE A 31 9.13 9.46 -0.10
CA ILE A 31 8.44 10.73 -0.34
C ILE A 31 7.81 10.72 -1.74
N LYS A 32 8.55 10.29 -2.77
CA LYS A 32 8.03 10.21 -4.15
C LYS A 32 6.85 9.25 -4.27
N ASN A 33 6.94 8.07 -3.66
CA ASN A 33 5.85 7.09 -3.67
C ASN A 33 4.61 7.62 -2.94
N ALA A 34 4.79 8.29 -1.80
CA ALA A 34 3.69 8.90 -1.05
C ALA A 34 3.03 10.05 -1.84
N GLN A 35 3.81 10.91 -2.50
CA GLN A 35 3.28 11.98 -3.35
C GLN A 35 2.50 11.42 -4.55
N THR A 36 3.03 10.39 -5.19
CA THR A 36 2.35 9.73 -6.32
C THR A 36 1.06 9.06 -5.87
N ALA A 37 1.04 8.42 -4.68
CA ALA A 37 -0.16 7.85 -4.10
C ALA A 37 -1.22 8.93 -3.81
N LEU A 38 -0.80 10.10 -3.29
CA LEU A 38 -1.68 11.24 -3.05
C LEU A 38 -2.30 11.77 -4.34
N GLU A 39 -1.49 12.01 -5.38
CA GLU A 39 -1.97 12.49 -6.67
C GLU A 39 -2.98 11.52 -7.30
N LYS A 40 -2.68 10.21 -7.31
CA LYS A 40 -3.59 9.19 -7.81
C LYS A 40 -4.88 9.10 -7.01
N THR A 41 -4.82 9.28 -5.70
CA THR A 41 -6.01 9.32 -4.84
C THR A 41 -6.89 10.52 -5.17
N GLN A 42 -6.29 11.70 -5.35
CA GLN A 42 -7.02 12.91 -5.74
C GLN A 42 -7.70 12.73 -7.11
N GLN A 43 -6.99 12.16 -8.08
CA GLN A 43 -7.55 11.86 -9.41
C GLN A 43 -8.70 10.85 -9.34
N LEU A 44 -8.55 9.80 -8.52
CA LEU A 44 -9.60 8.78 -8.36
C LEU A 44 -10.87 9.40 -7.76
N ASN A 45 -10.74 10.25 -6.74
CA ASN A 45 -11.86 10.92 -6.09
C ASN A 45 -12.52 11.97 -6.98
N ALA A 46 -11.74 12.69 -7.80
CA ALA A 46 -12.29 13.67 -8.74
C ALA A 46 -13.16 13.04 -9.84
N ASN A 47 -12.92 11.77 -10.15
CA ASN A 47 -13.68 10.97 -11.12
C ASN A 47 -14.69 10.03 -10.44
N GLU A 48 -15.03 10.26 -9.18
CA GLU A 48 -15.99 9.42 -8.46
C GLU A 48 -17.40 9.58 -9.06
N ASN A 49 -17.89 8.51 -9.67
CA ASN A 49 -19.26 8.44 -10.15
C ASN A 49 -20.17 8.13 -8.96
N THR A 50 -20.79 9.17 -8.38
CA THR A 50 -21.65 9.05 -7.19
C THR A 50 -23.00 8.40 -7.47
N GLN A 51 -23.30 8.08 -8.73
CA GLN A 51 -24.55 7.44 -9.14
C GLN A 51 -24.27 6.12 -9.87
N ILE A 52 -24.51 5.01 -9.17
CA ILE A 52 -24.67 3.71 -9.83
C ILE A 52 -26.15 3.59 -10.18
N THR A 53 -26.47 3.72 -11.47
CA THR A 53 -27.81 3.42 -11.97
C THR A 53 -27.96 1.90 -11.99
N GLN A 54 -28.61 1.34 -10.98
CA GLN A 54 -28.95 -0.09 -11.00
C GLN A 54 -30.15 -0.31 -11.94
N PRO A 55 -30.06 -1.24 -12.90
CA PRO A 55 -31.22 -1.61 -13.72
C PRO A 55 -32.27 -2.34 -12.87
N ASP A 56 -33.55 -1.95 -12.99
CA ASP A 56 -34.68 -2.56 -12.25
C ASP A 56 -34.81 -4.08 -12.46
N ASN A 57 -34.24 -4.61 -13.55
CA ASN A 57 -34.18 -6.03 -13.89
C ASN A 57 -32.76 -6.42 -14.32
N PHE A 58 -31.78 -6.29 -13.42
CA PHE A 58 -30.40 -6.66 -13.69
C PHE A 58 -30.28 -8.06 -14.33
N ASN A 59 -29.74 -8.10 -15.54
CA ASN A 59 -29.43 -9.32 -16.25
C ASN A 59 -27.92 -9.43 -16.54
N PRO A 60 -27.18 -10.29 -15.81
CA PRO A 60 -25.72 -10.40 -15.96
C PRO A 60 -25.27 -11.00 -17.29
N TYR A 61 -26.19 -11.42 -18.17
CA TYR A 61 -25.91 -11.88 -19.52
C TYR A 61 -25.94 -10.76 -20.57
N THR A 62 -26.31 -9.53 -20.20
CA THR A 62 -26.43 -8.41 -21.14
C THR A 62 -25.37 -7.34 -20.85
N SER A 63 -24.69 -6.87 -21.90
CA SER A 63 -23.63 -5.86 -21.75
C SER A 63 -24.14 -4.52 -21.22
N LYS A 64 -25.39 -4.17 -21.50
CA LYS A 64 -26.05 -2.95 -20.98
C LYS A 64 -26.11 -2.97 -19.46
N ASP A 65 -26.41 -4.13 -18.87
CA ASP A 65 -26.59 -4.26 -17.43
C ASP A 65 -25.28 -4.53 -16.69
N THR A 66 -24.20 -4.91 -17.38
CA THR A 66 -22.88 -5.19 -16.77
C THR A 66 -21.85 -4.09 -16.97
N GLN A 67 -22.16 -3.02 -17.71
CA GLN A 67 -21.23 -1.92 -17.98
C GLN A 67 -20.66 -1.29 -16.69
N PHE A 68 -21.48 -1.16 -15.63
CA PHE A 68 -21.03 -0.64 -14.34
C PHE A 68 -19.92 -1.49 -13.71
N ALA A 69 -19.87 -2.80 -14.01
CA ALA A 69 -18.83 -3.68 -13.49
C ALA A 69 -17.46 -3.39 -14.13
N GLN A 70 -17.42 -2.84 -15.34
CA GLN A 70 -16.17 -2.36 -15.93
C GLN A 70 -15.64 -1.13 -15.20
N GLU A 71 -16.53 -0.20 -14.84
CA GLU A 71 -16.18 0.98 -14.03
C GLU A 71 -15.70 0.54 -12.64
N MET A 72 -16.40 -0.40 -12.01
CA MET A 72 -16.01 -1.01 -10.74
C MET A 72 -14.62 -1.64 -10.82
N LEU A 73 -14.33 -2.42 -11.87
CA LEU A 73 -13.02 -3.04 -12.07
C LEU A 73 -11.92 -2.00 -12.27
N ASN A 74 -12.17 -0.97 -13.06
CA ASN A 74 -11.20 0.11 -13.30
C ASN A 74 -10.88 0.87 -12.00
N ARG A 75 -11.90 1.17 -11.18
CA ARG A 75 -11.73 1.79 -9.86
C ARG A 75 -10.92 0.91 -8.92
N ALA A 76 -11.25 -0.38 -8.81
CA ALA A 76 -10.53 -1.32 -7.96
C ALA A 76 -9.07 -1.49 -8.41
N ASN A 77 -8.80 -1.43 -9.72
CA ASN A 77 -7.43 -1.43 -10.24
C ASN A 77 -6.66 -0.17 -9.84
N ALA A 78 -7.26 1.01 -9.93
CA ALA A 78 -6.63 2.26 -9.48
C ALA A 78 -6.35 2.24 -7.96
N GLN A 79 -7.27 1.72 -7.16
CA GLN A 79 -7.05 1.55 -5.71
C GLN A 79 -5.91 0.58 -5.41
N ALA A 80 -5.80 -0.53 -6.15
CA ALA A 80 -4.69 -1.46 -5.99
C ALA A 80 -3.34 -0.80 -6.29
N GLU A 81 -3.28 0.10 -7.29
CA GLU A 81 -2.07 0.85 -7.60
C GLU A 81 -1.69 1.82 -6.46
N ILE A 82 -2.68 2.54 -5.90
CA ILE A 82 -2.47 3.43 -4.73
C ILE A 82 -1.95 2.63 -3.53
N LEU A 83 -2.58 1.49 -3.22
CA LEU A 83 -2.15 0.61 -2.12
C LEU A 83 -0.77 0.02 -2.36
N SER A 84 -0.42 -0.29 -3.63
CA SER A 84 0.92 -0.75 -3.98
C SER A 84 1.98 0.32 -3.71
N LEU A 85 1.70 1.59 -4.02
CA LEU A 85 2.59 2.71 -3.70
C LEU A 85 2.73 2.90 -2.18
N ALA A 86 1.64 2.78 -1.42
CA ALA A 86 1.67 2.80 0.04
C ALA A 86 2.54 1.68 0.62
N GLN A 87 2.43 0.46 0.10
CA GLN A 87 3.31 -0.65 0.49
C GLN A 87 4.77 -0.36 0.14
N GLN A 88 5.04 0.28 -1.01
CA GLN A 88 6.40 0.66 -1.38
C GLN A 88 6.99 1.73 -0.45
N VAL A 89 6.18 2.61 0.14
CA VAL A 89 6.67 3.53 1.19
C VAL A 89 7.23 2.74 2.39
N ALA A 90 6.49 1.74 2.87
CA ALA A 90 6.98 0.87 3.95
C ALA A 90 8.22 0.07 3.53
N ASN A 91 8.19 -0.53 2.33
CA ASN A 91 9.33 -1.31 1.82
C ASN A 91 10.59 -0.47 1.64
N ASN A 92 10.46 0.78 1.18
CA ASN A 92 11.59 1.70 1.05
C ASN A 92 12.20 2.01 2.42
N PHE A 93 11.39 2.20 3.46
CA PHE A 93 11.90 2.34 4.83
C PHE A 93 12.66 1.09 5.28
N HIS A 94 12.06 -0.10 5.09
CA HIS A 94 12.67 -1.38 5.44
C HIS A 94 13.93 -1.71 4.63
N SER A 95 14.15 -1.03 3.51
CA SER A 95 15.37 -1.17 2.71
C SER A 95 16.58 -0.44 3.31
N ILE A 96 16.36 0.49 4.24
CA ILE A 96 17.44 1.21 4.92
C ILE A 96 18.29 0.21 5.71
N GLN A 97 19.59 0.19 5.44
CA GLN A 97 20.52 -0.75 6.07
C GLN A 97 21.28 -0.10 7.23
N GLY A 98 21.65 -0.94 8.21
CA GLY A 98 22.50 -0.55 9.34
C GLY A 98 21.74 0.09 10.51
N PRO A 99 22.47 0.52 11.55
CA PRO A 99 21.87 1.00 12.80
C PRO A 99 20.90 2.18 12.62
N ILE A 100 21.11 2.98 11.57
CA ILE A 100 20.29 4.16 11.28
C ILE A 100 18.81 3.83 11.08
N GLN A 101 18.49 2.64 10.59
CA GLN A 101 17.10 2.21 10.43
C GLN A 101 16.41 2.17 11.80
N GLN A 102 17.02 1.48 12.78
CA GLN A 102 16.51 1.39 14.13
C GLN A 102 16.49 2.76 14.81
N ASP A 103 17.55 3.55 14.63
CA ASP A 103 17.64 4.90 15.20
C ASP A 103 16.51 5.80 14.68
N LEU A 104 16.13 5.68 13.40
CA LEU A 104 15.00 6.42 12.82
C LEU A 104 13.65 5.88 13.29
N GLU A 105 13.54 4.55 13.44
CA GLU A 105 12.29 3.87 13.76
C GLU A 105 11.88 4.06 15.24
N GLU A 106 12.82 3.94 16.16
CA GLU A 106 12.57 3.84 17.59
C GLU A 106 12.77 5.18 18.32
N CYS A 107 12.02 5.37 19.42
CA CYS A 107 12.26 6.44 20.38
C CYS A 107 12.94 5.90 21.64
N THR A 108 14.24 6.13 21.79
CA THR A 108 15.01 5.71 22.98
C THR A 108 15.06 6.80 24.06
N ALA A 109 14.59 8.00 23.74
CA ALA A 109 14.62 9.19 24.59
C ALA A 109 13.42 9.35 25.54
N GLY A 110 12.53 8.35 25.61
CA GLY A 110 11.27 8.41 26.34
C GLY A 110 10.08 8.35 25.40
N SER A 111 9.17 9.33 25.47
CA SER A 111 7.97 9.35 24.64
C SER A 111 8.23 9.98 23.27
N ALA A 112 7.77 9.33 22.19
CA ALA A 112 7.75 9.92 20.86
C ALA A 112 6.97 11.25 20.86
N GLY A 113 7.41 12.21 20.04
CA GLY A 113 6.84 13.56 20.00
C GLY A 113 7.33 14.51 21.11
N VAL A 114 8.16 14.06 22.04
CA VAL A 114 8.78 14.91 23.07
C VAL A 114 10.28 15.05 22.80
N ILE A 115 10.76 16.30 22.73
CA ILE A 115 12.19 16.59 22.55
C ILE A 115 12.82 16.84 23.91
N ASN A 116 13.90 16.12 24.21
CA ASN A 116 14.72 16.30 25.41
C ASN A 116 16.20 16.00 25.10
N ASP A 117 17.05 16.10 26.12
CA ASP A 117 18.51 15.95 25.96
C ASP A 117 18.94 14.54 25.51
N ASN A 118 18.07 13.53 25.63
CA ASN A 118 18.32 12.15 25.19
C ASN A 118 17.78 11.86 23.77
N THR A 119 17.11 12.83 23.11
CA THR A 119 16.55 12.65 21.75
C THR A 119 17.63 12.53 20.68
N TYR A 120 18.86 12.97 20.94
CA TYR A 120 19.95 12.88 19.98
C TYR A 120 20.24 11.42 19.59
N GLY A 121 20.24 11.14 18.28
CA GLY A 121 20.45 9.78 17.75
C GLY A 121 19.21 8.90 17.77
N SER A 122 18.01 9.46 17.99
CA SER A 122 16.75 8.74 17.97
C SER A 122 15.67 9.53 17.23
N GLY A 123 14.89 8.85 16.38
CA GLY A 123 13.95 9.47 15.45
C GLY A 123 12.75 10.10 16.16
N CYS A 124 12.27 9.49 17.25
CA CYS A 124 11.18 9.96 18.13
C CYS A 124 9.98 10.63 17.40
N ALA A 125 9.68 10.19 16.18
CA ALA A 125 8.69 10.77 15.27
C ALA A 125 7.56 9.78 14.94
N PHE A 126 7.32 8.79 15.82
CA PHE A 126 6.28 7.77 15.66
C PHE A 126 6.44 6.91 14.39
N VAL A 127 7.66 6.71 13.92
CA VAL A 127 7.94 6.00 12.65
C VAL A 127 7.45 4.55 12.75
N LYS A 128 7.78 3.86 13.85
CA LYS A 128 7.33 2.49 14.13
C LYS A 128 5.80 2.35 14.10
N GLU A 129 5.09 3.21 14.82
CA GLU A 129 3.63 3.18 14.90
C GLU A 129 3.00 3.51 13.54
N THR A 130 3.57 4.48 12.82
CA THR A 130 3.10 4.87 11.49
C THR A 130 3.29 3.74 10.47
N LEU A 131 4.44 3.07 10.47
CA LEU A 131 4.71 1.93 9.59
C LEU A 131 3.77 0.76 9.88
N ASN A 132 3.59 0.41 11.16
CA ASN A 132 2.65 -0.64 11.55
C ASN A 132 1.22 -0.34 11.08
N SER A 133 0.75 0.89 11.26
CA SER A 133 -0.58 1.30 10.78
C SER A 133 -0.67 1.28 9.26
N LEU A 134 0.37 1.74 8.55
CA LEU A 134 0.43 1.73 7.10
C LEU A 134 0.34 0.31 6.54
N GLU A 135 1.13 -0.63 7.07
CA GLU A 135 1.13 -2.03 6.64
C GLU A 135 -0.21 -2.72 6.95
N GLN A 136 -0.75 -2.51 8.16
CA GLN A 136 -2.04 -3.08 8.55
C GLN A 136 -3.17 -2.59 7.64
N HIS A 137 -3.25 -1.27 7.41
CA HIS A 137 -4.28 -0.70 6.54
C HIS A 137 -4.10 -1.14 5.09
N THR A 138 -2.87 -1.20 4.59
CA THR A 138 -2.60 -1.64 3.21
C THR A 138 -3.02 -3.10 3.00
N ALA A 139 -2.74 -3.99 3.96
CA ALA A 139 -3.19 -5.37 3.92
C ALA A 139 -4.73 -5.49 4.00
N TYR A 140 -5.35 -4.75 4.93
CA TYR A 140 -6.81 -4.75 5.10
C TYR A 140 -7.54 -4.29 3.83
N TYR A 141 -7.18 -3.11 3.30
CA TYR A 141 -7.81 -2.58 2.10
C TYR A 141 -7.43 -3.36 0.84
N GLY A 142 -6.23 -3.97 0.80
CA GLY A 142 -5.84 -4.87 -0.29
C GLY A 142 -6.80 -6.05 -0.44
N ASN A 143 -7.25 -6.63 0.68
CA ASN A 143 -8.27 -7.68 0.66
C ASN A 143 -9.62 -7.18 0.14
N GLN A 144 -10.06 -5.98 0.55
CA GLN A 144 -11.32 -5.40 0.05
C GLN A 144 -11.26 -5.13 -1.46
N VAL A 145 -10.17 -4.53 -1.92
CA VAL A 145 -9.94 -4.26 -3.35
C VAL A 145 -9.94 -5.56 -4.17
N ASN A 146 -9.33 -6.63 -3.67
CA ASN A 146 -9.35 -7.93 -4.35
C ASN A 146 -10.75 -8.53 -4.43
N GLN A 147 -11.57 -8.38 -3.37
CA GLN A 147 -12.97 -8.79 -3.40
C GLN A 147 -13.77 -7.98 -4.43
N GLU A 148 -13.56 -6.66 -4.51
CA GLU A 148 -14.18 -5.81 -5.52
C GLU A 148 -13.79 -6.23 -6.95
N LYS A 149 -12.50 -6.49 -7.20
CA LYS A 149 -12.02 -7.00 -8.50
C LYS A 149 -12.68 -8.32 -8.87
N ALA A 150 -12.72 -9.27 -7.94
CA ALA A 150 -13.30 -10.58 -8.17
C ALA A 150 -14.80 -10.50 -8.49
N LEU A 151 -15.54 -9.65 -7.76
CA LEU A 151 -16.96 -9.40 -8.03
C LEU A 151 -17.16 -8.76 -9.41
N ALA A 152 -16.42 -7.69 -9.72
CA ALA A 152 -16.51 -7.00 -11.00
C ALA A 152 -16.19 -7.94 -12.17
N GLN A 153 -15.14 -8.74 -12.06
CA GLN A 153 -14.76 -9.74 -13.06
C GLN A 153 -15.81 -10.85 -13.21
N THR A 154 -16.42 -11.29 -12.10
CA THR A 154 -17.50 -12.29 -12.14
C THR A 154 -18.71 -11.74 -12.89
N ILE A 155 -19.08 -10.47 -12.67
CA ILE A 155 -20.20 -9.84 -13.38
C ILE A 155 -19.88 -9.71 -14.88
N LEU A 156 -18.67 -9.26 -15.23
CA LEU A 156 -18.25 -9.11 -16.63
C LEU A 156 -18.18 -10.46 -17.37
N ASN A 157 -17.74 -11.52 -16.69
CA ASN A 157 -17.51 -12.85 -17.25
C ASN A 157 -18.55 -13.88 -16.77
N PHE A 158 -19.78 -13.43 -16.47
CA PHE A 158 -20.78 -14.24 -15.75
C PHE A 158 -21.07 -15.59 -16.41
N LYS A 159 -21.17 -15.63 -17.74
CA LYS A 159 -21.40 -16.88 -18.50
C LYS A 159 -20.26 -17.89 -18.30
N GLU A 160 -19.01 -17.42 -18.30
CA GLU A 160 -17.84 -18.28 -18.12
C GLU A 160 -17.72 -18.76 -16.68
N ALA A 161 -17.97 -17.87 -15.72
CA ALA A 161 -18.02 -18.21 -14.30
C ALA A 161 -19.07 -19.31 -14.02
N LEU A 162 -20.28 -19.17 -14.58
CA LEU A 162 -21.33 -20.19 -14.46
C LEU A 162 -20.94 -21.50 -15.16
N SER A 163 -20.32 -21.43 -16.34
CA SER A 163 -19.83 -22.64 -17.02
C SER A 163 -18.77 -23.38 -16.21
N THR A 164 -17.89 -22.66 -15.52
CA THR A 164 -16.84 -23.23 -14.66
C THR A 164 -17.48 -23.90 -13.46
N LEU A 165 -18.42 -23.21 -12.79
CA LEU A 165 -19.17 -23.76 -11.66
C LEU A 165 -19.90 -25.08 -12.01
N ASN A 166 -20.52 -25.15 -13.20
CA ASN A 166 -21.19 -26.37 -13.66
C ASN A 166 -20.22 -27.54 -13.89
N LYS A 167 -19.03 -27.26 -14.45
CA LYS A 167 -17.98 -28.28 -14.64
C LYS A 167 -17.48 -28.78 -13.30
N ASP A 168 -17.22 -27.89 -12.36
CA ASP A 168 -16.73 -28.22 -11.03
C ASP A 168 -17.76 -29.06 -10.25
N SER A 169 -19.05 -28.68 -10.31
CA SER A 169 -20.14 -29.46 -9.71
C SER A 169 -20.21 -30.87 -10.29
N THR A 170 -20.06 -31.01 -11.61
CA THR A 170 -20.05 -32.31 -12.28
C THR A 170 -18.85 -33.15 -11.82
N ALA A 171 -17.66 -32.57 -11.75
CA ALA A 171 -16.44 -33.25 -11.32
C ALA A 171 -16.53 -33.72 -9.86
N ILE A 172 -17.10 -32.90 -8.96
CA ILE A 172 -17.30 -33.27 -7.55
C ILE A 172 -18.25 -34.47 -7.43
N ASN A 173 -19.39 -34.44 -8.14
CA ASN A 173 -20.37 -35.52 -8.08
C ASN A 173 -19.89 -36.84 -8.70
N LEU A 174 -18.92 -36.79 -9.62
CA LEU A 174 -18.28 -37.99 -10.19
C LEU A 174 -17.21 -38.60 -9.27
N ASN A 175 -16.73 -37.85 -8.28
CA ASN A 175 -15.66 -38.27 -7.36
C ASN A 175 -16.19 -38.60 -5.93
N MET A 176 -17.50 -38.52 -5.70
CA MET A 176 -18.20 -39.06 -4.52
C MET A 176 -18.76 -40.45 -4.81
#